data_AF-W1WBI4-F1
#
_entry.id   AF-W1WBI4-F1
#
_cell.length_a   1.000
_cell.length_b   1.000
_cell.length_c   1.000
_cell.angle_alpha   90.00
_cell.angle_beta   90.00
_cell.angle_gamma   90.00
#
_symmetry.space_group_name_H-M   'P 1'
#
loop_
_entity.id
_entity.type
_entity.pdbx_description
1 polymer ?
#
loop_
_entity_poly.entity_id
_entity_poly.type
_entity_poly.pdbx_seq_one_letter_code
_entity_poly.pdbx_strand_id
1 'polypeptide(L)'
;SLIWSSGILIDAVLSRELIKNIFVPSTPLHDGALIIRDGRIRAAGCLLPLTEDRTLSTELGTRHRAAIGLSEQTDAVVIVVSEETGTISYTYGGHIYRHLPEDQIK
;
A
#
# COMPACT_ATOMS: atom_id res chain seq x y z
N SER A 1 -10.87 3.25 11.56
CA SER A 1 -11.32 3.69 10.22
C SER A 1 -11.64 2.48 9.35
N LEU A 2 -12.73 2.50 8.58
CA LEU A 2 -13.11 1.41 7.66
C LEU A 2 -12.43 1.60 6.28
N ILE A 3 -11.10 1.76 6.24
CA ILE A 3 -10.35 2.00 4.98
C ILE A 3 -10.71 0.98 3.89
N TRP A 4 -10.95 -0.27 4.30
CA TRP A 4 -11.33 -1.36 3.41
C TRP A 4 -12.69 -1.22 2.73
N SER A 5 -13.61 -0.36 3.21
CA SER A 5 -14.98 -0.27 2.67
C SER A 5 -15.07 0.50 1.35
N SER A 6 -14.00 1.22 0.98
CA SER A 6 -13.90 1.90 -0.32
C SER A 6 -13.55 0.97 -1.47
N GLY A 7 -12.97 -0.20 -1.17
CA GLY A 7 -12.53 -1.18 -2.15
C GLY A 7 -13.53 -2.32 -2.34
N ILE A 8 -13.12 -3.28 -3.17
CA ILE A 8 -13.87 -4.51 -3.41
C ILE A 8 -13.55 -5.50 -2.30
N LEU A 9 -14.58 -5.96 -1.59
CA LEU A 9 -14.46 -7.02 -0.60
C LEU A 9 -13.97 -8.32 -1.26
N ILE A 10 -12.89 -8.90 -0.73
CA ILE A 10 -12.32 -10.16 -1.22
C ILE A 10 -12.49 -11.26 -0.17
N ASP A 11 -12.14 -10.98 1.09
CA ASP A 11 -12.11 -11.95 2.19
C ASP A 11 -11.48 -13.31 1.81
N ALA A 12 -10.19 -13.27 1.44
CA ALA A 12 -9.44 -14.45 0.99
C ALA A 12 -8.24 -14.75 1.89
N VAL A 13 -7.80 -16.02 1.84
CA VAL A 13 -6.51 -16.42 2.41
C VAL A 13 -5.39 -15.71 1.65
N LEU A 14 -4.39 -15.23 2.38
CA LEU A 14 -3.21 -14.59 1.80
C LEU A 14 -2.39 -15.62 1.01
N SER A 15 -2.13 -15.35 -0.27
CA SER A 15 -1.19 -16.14 -1.08
C SER A 15 -0.43 -15.23 -2.05
N ARG A 16 0.79 -15.64 -2.39
CA ARG A 16 1.65 -14.90 -3.33
C ARG A 16 0.98 -14.77 -4.70
N GLU A 17 0.34 -15.83 -5.16
CA GLU A 17 -0.34 -15.93 -6.44
C GLU A 17 -1.55 -14.98 -6.49
N LEU A 18 -2.30 -14.86 -5.39
CA LEU A 18 -3.43 -13.95 -5.32
C LEU A 18 -2.97 -12.49 -5.31
N ILE A 19 -1.94 -12.15 -4.52
CA ILE A 19 -1.37 -10.79 -4.48
C ILE A 19 -0.90 -10.38 -5.89
N LYS A 20 -0.17 -11.26 -6.58
CA LYS A 20 0.28 -11.01 -7.95
C LYS A 20 -0.89 -10.75 -8.90
N ASN A 21 -1.95 -11.55 -8.83
CA ASN A 21 -3.14 -11.37 -9.68
C ASN A 21 -3.88 -10.06 -9.37
N ILE A 22 -3.96 -9.65 -8.11
CA ILE A 22 -4.60 -8.40 -7.71
C ILE A 22 -3.90 -7.19 -8.35
N PHE A 23 -2.57 -7.21 -8.39
CA PHE A 23 -1.78 -6.11 -8.95
C PHE A 23 -1.48 -6.24 -10.46
N VAL A 24 -2.19 -7.11 -11.19
CA VAL A 24 -2.08 -7.15 -12.66
C VAL A 24 -2.61 -5.83 -13.22
N PRO A 25 -1.80 -5.06 -13.99
CA PRO A 25 -2.23 -3.78 -14.54
C PRO A 25 -3.52 -3.85 -15.35
N SER A 26 -4.27 -2.75 -15.38
CA SER A 26 -5.51 -2.63 -16.16
C SER A 26 -6.65 -3.58 -15.75
N THR A 27 -6.60 -4.14 -14.54
CA THR A 27 -7.71 -4.90 -13.95
C THR A 27 -8.49 -4.06 -12.93
N PRO A 28 -9.76 -4.33 -12.62
CA PRO A 28 -10.50 -3.53 -11.63
C PRO A 28 -9.88 -3.50 -10.22
N LEU A 29 -9.03 -4.47 -9.86
CA LEU A 29 -8.46 -4.61 -8.52
C LEU A 29 -7.10 -3.93 -8.34
N HIS A 30 -6.39 -3.63 -9.43
CA HIS A 30 -5.00 -3.14 -9.36
C HIS A 30 -4.87 -1.71 -8.87
N ASP A 31 -5.91 -0.91 -9.06
CA ASP A 31 -5.87 0.52 -8.79
C ASP A 31 -6.31 0.80 -7.35
N GLY A 32 -5.34 1.07 -6.49
CA GLY A 32 -5.53 1.31 -5.06
C GLY A 32 -4.77 0.32 -4.18
N ALA A 33 -5.16 0.27 -2.91
CA ALA A 33 -4.48 -0.53 -1.90
C ALA A 33 -5.11 -1.91 -1.68
N LEU A 34 -4.25 -2.89 -1.42
CA LEU A 34 -4.61 -4.19 -0.85
C LEU A 34 -4.60 -4.07 0.68
N ILE A 35 -5.73 -4.35 1.32
CA ILE A 35 -5.83 -4.33 2.78
C ILE A 35 -5.74 -5.75 3.31
N ILE A 36 -4.73 -6.00 4.15
CA ILE A 36 -4.55 -7.27 4.86
C ILE A 36 -4.88 -7.03 6.33
N ARG A 37 -5.71 -7.91 6.90
CA ARG A 37 -6.08 -7.85 8.31
C ARG A 37 -6.32 -9.26 8.83
N ASP A 38 -5.85 -9.53 10.05
CA ASP A 38 -6.02 -10.83 10.72
C ASP A 38 -5.54 -12.02 9.85
N GLY A 39 -4.42 -11.82 9.14
CA GLY A 39 -3.82 -12.83 8.26
C GLY A 39 -4.57 -13.08 6.94
N ARG A 40 -5.59 -12.27 6.62
CA ARG A 40 -6.42 -12.42 5.43
C ARG A 40 -6.40 -11.17 4.57
N ILE A 41 -6.59 -11.34 3.27
CA ILE A 41 -6.90 -10.23 2.37
C ILE A 41 -8.34 -9.82 2.65
N ARG A 42 -8.53 -8.60 3.17
CA ARG A 42 -9.85 -8.05 3.45
C ARG A 42 -10.49 -7.49 2.20
N ALA A 43 -9.80 -6.60 1.49
CA ALA A 43 -10.28 -5.92 0.30
C ALA A 43 -9.11 -5.46 -0.59
N ALA A 44 -9.36 -5.22 -1.88
CA ALA A 44 -8.40 -4.61 -2.81
C ALA A 44 -9.02 -3.41 -3.54
N GLY A 45 -8.19 -2.63 -4.23
CA GLY A 45 -8.62 -1.38 -4.86
C GLY A 45 -9.11 -0.34 -3.87
N CYS A 46 -8.58 -0.35 -2.64
CA CYS A 46 -9.02 0.59 -1.59
C CYS A 46 -8.39 1.96 -1.82
N LEU A 47 -9.18 3.02 -1.69
CA LEU A 47 -8.71 4.39 -1.69
C LEU A 47 -8.12 4.74 -0.32
N LEU A 48 -6.90 5.28 -0.32
CA LEU A 48 -6.21 5.71 0.89
C LEU A 48 -6.16 7.24 0.97
N PRO A 49 -6.17 7.83 2.18
CA PRO A 49 -5.91 9.25 2.34
C PRO A 49 -4.50 9.58 1.87
N LEU A 50 -4.34 10.71 1.18
CA LEU A 50 -3.03 11.25 0.84
C LEU A 50 -2.54 12.12 2.00
N THR A 51 -1.24 12.06 2.31
CA THR A 51 -0.60 13.04 3.20
C THR A 51 -0.72 14.45 2.62
N GLU A 52 -0.94 15.42 3.50
CA GLU A 52 -0.94 16.85 3.16
C GLU A 52 0.46 17.48 3.28
N ASP A 53 1.47 16.70 3.69
CA ASP A 53 2.84 17.19 3.85
C ASP A 53 3.46 17.59 2.50
N ARG A 54 3.59 18.91 2.32
CA ARG A 54 4.15 19.54 1.12
C ARG A 54 5.68 19.58 1.14
N THR A 55 6.33 19.22 2.24
CA THR A 55 7.79 19.20 2.37
C THR A 55 8.41 17.92 1.81
N LEU A 56 7.59 16.91 1.52
CA LEU A 56 8.00 15.64 0.93
C LEU A 56 8.61 15.81 -0.46
N SER A 57 9.62 14.98 -0.76
CA SER A 57 10.30 14.96 -2.06
C SER A 57 9.30 14.89 -3.23
N THR A 58 9.57 15.65 -4.28
CA THR A 58 8.78 15.64 -5.52
C THR A 58 8.86 14.31 -6.26
N GLU A 59 9.87 13.49 -5.98
CA GLU A 59 10.03 12.12 -6.51
C GLU A 59 8.98 11.14 -5.94
N LEU A 60 8.30 11.49 -4.85
CA LEU A 60 7.27 10.64 -4.27
C LEU A 60 5.96 10.75 -5.06
N GLY A 61 5.69 9.71 -5.84
CA GLY A 61 4.42 9.50 -6.53
C GLY A 61 3.22 9.30 -5.60
N THR A 62 2.03 9.19 -6.19
CA THR A 62 0.74 9.10 -5.48
C THR A 62 0.66 7.93 -4.50
N ARG A 63 1.18 6.76 -4.84
CA ARG A 63 1.22 5.59 -3.93
C ARG A 63 2.03 5.84 -2.67
N HIS A 64 3.15 6.55 -2.79
CA HIS A 64 3.96 6.91 -1.63
C HIS A 64 3.20 7.87 -0.72
N ARG A 65 2.54 8.89 -1.29
CA ARG A 65 1.73 9.86 -0.52
C ARG A 65 0.53 9.21 0.15
N ALA A 66 -0.12 8.26 -0.51
CA ALA A 66 -1.17 7.42 0.05
C ALA A 66 -0.68 6.55 1.21
N ALA A 67 0.49 5.93 1.07
CA ALA A 67 1.09 5.12 2.12
C ALA A 67 1.45 5.97 3.35
N ILE A 68 1.98 7.18 3.16
CA ILE A 68 2.29 8.11 4.25
C ILE A 68 0.99 8.58 4.92
N GLY A 69 0.02 9.06 4.14
CA GLY A 69 -1.25 9.56 4.68
C GLY A 69 -2.02 8.52 5.49
N LEU A 70 -1.97 7.24 5.08
CA LEU A 70 -2.56 6.16 5.85
C LEU A 70 -1.82 5.93 7.18
N SER A 71 -0.49 5.95 7.17
CA SER A 71 0.32 5.69 8.38
C SER A 71 0.38 6.86 9.35
N GLU A 72 0.01 8.07 8.93
CA GLU A 72 -0.23 9.23 9.82
C GLU A 72 -1.48 9.03 10.68
N GLN A 73 -2.50 8.35 10.15
CA GLN A 73 -3.83 8.23 10.75
C GLN A 73 -4.06 6.89 11.46
N THR A 74 -3.13 5.94 11.31
CA THR A 74 -3.28 4.56 11.79
C THR A 74 -1.94 3.99 12.25
N ASP A 75 -2.00 2.85 12.95
CA ASP A 75 -0.86 2.01 13.30
C ASP A 75 -0.46 1.05 12.17
N ALA A 76 -1.00 1.22 10.96
CA ALA A 76 -0.73 0.34 9.84
C ALA A 76 0.71 0.53 9.33
N VAL A 77 1.37 -0.59 9.04
CA VAL A 77 2.56 -0.63 8.19
C VAL A 77 2.09 -0.75 6.75
N VAL A 78 2.56 0.14 5.88
CA VAL A 78 2.19 0.13 4.45
C VAL A 78 3.43 -0.12 3.62
N ILE A 79 3.39 -1.16 2.78
CA ILE A 79 4.46 -1.46 1.83
C ILE A 79 4.07 -0.86 0.48
N VAL A 80 5.02 -0.19 -0.17
CA VAL A 80 4.83 0.41 -1.49
C VAL A 80 5.98 0.02 -2.41
N VAL A 81 5.63 -0.32 -3.65
CA VAL A 81 6.57 -0.56 -4.74
C VAL A 81 6.43 0.59 -5.73
N SER A 82 7.55 1.27 -6.00
CA SER A 82 7.62 2.33 -6.99
C SER A 82 7.34 1.77 -8.40
N GLU A 83 6.41 2.37 -9.14
CA GLU A 83 6.19 2.00 -10.55
C GLU A 83 7.35 2.36 -11.45
N GLU A 84 8.02 3.46 -11.13
CA GLU A 84 9.09 4.01 -11.95
C GLU A 84 10.40 3.24 -11.78
N THR A 85 10.68 2.79 -10.55
CA THR A 85 12.00 2.25 -10.18
C THR A 85 11.96 0.81 -9.67
N GLY A 86 10.77 0.27 -9.33
CA GLY A 86 10.64 -1.00 -8.64
C GLY A 86 11.11 -1.00 -7.18
N THR A 87 11.59 0.15 -6.67
CA THR A 87 12.10 0.26 -5.30
C THR A 87 11.00 -0.05 -4.28
N ILE A 88 11.32 -0.92 -3.32
CA ILE A 88 10.46 -1.22 -2.18
C ILE A 88 10.72 -0.20 -1.07
N SER A 89 9.65 0.39 -0.55
CA SER A 89 9.64 1.24 0.64
C SER A 89 8.54 0.78 1.58
N TYR A 90 8.63 1.17 2.86
CA TYR A 90 7.48 1.09 3.76
C TYR A 90 7.23 2.42 4.46
N THR A 91 6.02 2.59 4.97
CA THR A 91 5.64 3.71 5.82
C THR A 91 5.09 3.22 7.16
N TYR A 92 5.37 3.99 8.21
CA TYR A 92 4.84 3.76 9.55
C TYR A 92 4.92 5.07 10.35
N GLY A 93 3.84 5.40 11.07
CA GLY A 93 3.78 6.62 11.89
C GLY A 93 4.04 7.92 11.12
N GLY A 94 3.59 8.01 9.87
CA GLY A 94 3.83 9.16 8.99
C GLY A 94 5.24 9.29 8.41
N HIS A 95 6.13 8.34 8.68
CA HIS A 95 7.47 8.32 8.10
C HIS A 95 7.56 7.33 6.94
N ILE A 96 8.41 7.64 5.96
CA ILE A 96 8.75 6.75 4.85
C ILE A 96 10.20 6.26 4.96
N TYR A 97 10.38 4.95 4.84
CA TYR A 97 11.66 4.27 4.88
C TYR A 97 11.91 3.67 3.50
N ARG A 98 12.84 4.29 2.76
CA ARG A 98 13.11 3.98 1.35
C ARG A 98 14.28 3.01 1.21
N HIS A 99 14.30 2.29 0.08
CA HIS A 99 15.38 1.38 -0.29
C HIS A 99 15.57 0.26 0.72
N LEU A 100 14.50 -0.47 1.05
CA LEU A 100 14.69 -1.71 1.78
C LEU A 100 15.39 -2.72 0.86
N PRO A 101 16.61 -3.17 1.21
CA PRO A 101 17.23 -4.23 0.46
C PRO A 101 16.45 -5.53 0.70
N GLU A 102 16.34 -6.36 -0.33
CA GLU A 102 15.51 -7.58 -0.31
C GLU A 102 15.88 -8.53 0.84
N ASP A 103 17.16 -8.55 1.24
CA ASP A 103 17.68 -9.39 2.33
C ASP A 103 17.17 -8.99 3.72
N GLN A 104 16.59 -7.78 3.85
CA GLN A 104 15.93 -7.33 5.07
C GLN A 104 14.41 -7.55 5.08
N ILE A 105 13.85 -8.05 3.97
CA ILE A 105 12.45 -8.45 3.89
C ILE A 105 12.39 -9.94 4.23
N LYS A 106 11.86 -10.28 5.41
CA LYS A 106 11.73 -11.66 5.91
C LYS A 106 10.31 -12.20 5.75
#